data_AF-A0A2D8M9P0-F1
#
_entry.id   AF-A0A2D8M9P0-F1
#
_cell.length_a   1.000
_cell.length_b   1.000
_cell.length_c   1.000
_cell.angle_alpha   90.00
_cell.angle_beta   90.00
_cell.angle_gamma   90.00
#
_symmetry.space_group_name_H-M   'P 1'
#
loop_
_entity.id
_entity.type
_entity.pdbx_description
1 polymer ?
#
loop_
_entity_poly.entity_id
_entity_poly.type
_entity_poly.pdbx_seq_one_letter_code
_entity_poly.pdbx_strand_id
1 'polypeptide(L)'
;MPREPLPAIGQAFDEGFSEVLKQAVAENSSIHDGAIMLSTEAAGTEYCISGWSYRLHPPSTVSTIANKGSAFNSCLAMSAMEKIDAVFLVTRDTLYRFLDGEHAALHGRGELEAKNP
;
A
#
# COMPACT_ATOMS: atom_id res chain seq x y z
N MET A 1 12.55 2.43 15.30
CA MET A 1 13.62 1.42 15.23
C MET A 1 13.25 0.45 14.12
N PRO A 2 14.16 0.06 13.22
CA PRO A 2 13.91 -1.03 12.29
C PRO A 2 13.54 -2.28 13.10
N ARG A 3 12.55 -3.03 12.64
CA ARG A 3 12.13 -4.27 13.29
C ARG A 3 13.12 -5.35 12.88
N GLU A 4 13.79 -5.95 13.86
CA GLU A 4 14.73 -7.04 13.65
C GLU A 4 14.09 -8.39 13.98
N PRO A 5 14.34 -9.44 13.18
CA PRO A 5 15.09 -9.41 11.91
C PRO A 5 14.31 -8.68 10.81
N LEU A 6 15.02 -8.01 9.90
CA LEU A 6 14.41 -7.39 8.72
C LEU A 6 14.36 -8.43 7.60
N PRO A 7 13.17 -8.83 7.12
CA PRO A 7 13.08 -9.77 6.01
C PRO A 7 13.78 -9.22 4.77
N ALA A 8 14.17 -10.14 3.89
CA ALA A 8 14.83 -9.77 2.65
C ALA A 8 13.99 -8.77 1.82
N ILE A 9 14.70 -7.95 1.06
CA ILE A 9 14.15 -7.00 0.07
C ILE A 9 14.67 -7.37 -1.33
N GLY A 10 14.13 -6.75 -2.37
CA GLY A 10 14.49 -6.97 -3.77
C GLY A 10 13.69 -8.06 -4.47
N GLN A 11 12.80 -8.77 -3.76
CA GLN A 11 11.87 -9.72 -4.38
C GLN A 11 10.88 -8.97 -5.27
N ALA A 12 10.54 -9.56 -6.41
CA ALA A 12 9.53 -9.02 -7.32
C ALA A 12 8.15 -8.96 -6.65
N PHE A 13 7.38 -7.94 -7.00
CA PHE A 13 5.97 -7.81 -6.67
C PHE A 13 5.13 -8.39 -7.81
N ASP A 14 4.91 -9.70 -7.74
CA ASP A 14 4.23 -10.51 -8.76
C ASP A 14 3.20 -11.46 -8.11
N GLU A 15 2.74 -12.48 -8.84
CA GLU A 15 1.82 -13.50 -8.33
C GLU A 15 2.37 -14.27 -7.12
N GLY A 16 3.69 -14.33 -6.95
CA GLY A 16 4.38 -14.96 -5.83
C GLY A 16 4.42 -14.12 -4.55
N PHE A 17 4.03 -12.84 -4.61
CA PHE A 17 4.11 -11.91 -3.48
C PHE A 17 3.44 -12.44 -2.20
N SER A 18 2.32 -13.16 -2.33
CA SER A 18 1.60 -13.69 -1.17
C SER A 18 2.43 -14.68 -0.35
N GLU A 19 3.29 -15.49 -1.00
CA GLU A 19 4.19 -16.41 -0.31
C GLU A 19 5.37 -15.67 0.30
N VAL A 20 5.91 -14.68 -0.39
CA VAL A 20 6.96 -13.79 0.14
C VAL A 20 6.48 -13.10 1.41
N LEU A 21 5.26 -12.55 1.41
CA LEU A 21 4.65 -11.90 2.58
C LEU A 21 4.48 -12.88 3.74
N LYS A 22 3.99 -14.10 3.48
CA LYS A 22 3.84 -15.12 4.53
C LYS A 22 5.18 -15.48 5.17
N GLN A 23 6.22 -15.67 4.36
CA GLN A 23 7.57 -15.96 4.85
C GLN A 23 8.13 -14.80 5.68
N ALA A 24 7.99 -13.57 5.19
CA ALA A 24 8.45 -12.37 5.89
C ALA A 24 7.74 -12.21 7.25
N VAL A 25 6.43 -12.44 7.32
CA VAL A 25 5.65 -12.38 8.58
C VAL A 25 6.03 -13.54 9.52
N ALA A 26 6.34 -14.72 8.99
CA ALA A 26 6.80 -15.85 9.81
C ALA A 26 8.19 -15.59 10.41
N GLU A 27 9.07 -14.92 9.66
CA GLU A 27 10.40 -14.51 10.12
C GLU A 27 10.32 -13.40 11.16
N ASN A 28 9.51 -12.37 10.89
CA ASN A 28 9.26 -11.30 11.83
C ASN A 28 7.79 -10.90 11.82
N SER A 29 7.06 -11.37 12.83
CA SER A 29 5.64 -11.12 12.95
C SER A 29 5.32 -9.64 13.08
N SER A 30 6.27 -8.77 13.45
CA SER A 30 5.99 -7.35 13.60
C SER A 30 5.94 -6.60 12.27
N ILE A 31 6.43 -7.11 11.12
CA ILE A 31 6.55 -6.32 9.88
C ILE A 31 5.24 -5.74 9.31
N HIS A 32 4.09 -6.29 9.70
CA HIS A 32 2.77 -5.85 9.25
C HIS A 32 2.33 -4.50 9.85
N ASP A 33 2.97 -4.04 10.94
CA ASP A 33 2.60 -2.78 11.60
C ASP A 33 3.26 -1.57 10.90
N GLY A 34 2.75 -1.24 9.72
CA GLY A 34 3.24 -0.15 8.87
C GLY A 34 2.97 -0.44 7.39
N ALA A 35 3.62 0.32 6.52
CA ALA A 35 3.52 0.15 5.07
C ALA A 35 4.63 -0.78 4.52
N ILE A 36 4.28 -1.54 3.48
CA ILE A 36 5.25 -2.25 2.64
C ILE A 36 5.58 -1.29 1.48
N MET A 37 6.87 -1.05 1.26
CA MET A 37 7.33 -0.18 0.18
C MET A 37 7.63 -1.03 -1.04
N LEU A 38 7.06 -0.62 -2.18
CA LEU A 38 7.38 -1.14 -3.49
C LEU A 38 8.04 -0.03 -4.29
N SER A 39 9.12 -0.34 -4.98
CA SER A 39 9.80 0.60 -5.86
C SER A 39 10.25 -0.08 -7.14
N THR A 40 10.47 0.72 -8.16
CA THR A 40 11.01 0.28 -9.44
C THR A 40 12.15 1.21 -9.83
N GLU A 41 13.13 0.72 -10.60
CA GLU A 41 14.29 1.52 -11.01
C GLU A 41 13.94 2.52 -12.13
N ALA A 42 12.94 2.18 -12.95
CA ALA A 42 12.44 3.04 -14.02
C ALA A 42 10.92 2.90 -14.18
N ALA A 43 10.28 3.93 -14.73
CA ALA A 43 8.85 3.87 -15.03
C ALA A 43 8.57 2.71 -16.01
N GLY A 44 7.64 1.83 -15.65
CA GLY A 44 7.24 0.67 -16.46
C GLY A 44 8.11 -0.58 -16.30
N THR A 45 9.10 -0.57 -15.39
CA THR A 45 9.78 -1.81 -14.97
C THR A 45 9.04 -2.47 -13.82
N GLU A 46 9.40 -3.71 -13.51
CA GLU A 46 8.77 -4.47 -12.42
C GLU A 46 9.00 -3.77 -11.07
N TYR A 47 7.99 -3.82 -10.20
CA TYR A 47 8.15 -3.37 -8.83
C TYR A 47 8.82 -4.47 -8.01
N CYS A 48 9.72 -4.06 -7.12
CA CYS A 48 10.30 -4.94 -6.11
C CYS A 48 9.99 -4.39 -4.72
N ILE A 49 9.95 -5.30 -3.75
CA ILE A 49 9.88 -4.94 -2.34
C ILE A 49 11.14 -4.19 -1.96
N SER A 50 11.02 -2.95 -1.51
CA SER A 50 12.15 -2.11 -1.09
C SER A 50 12.15 -1.81 0.39
N GLY A 51 11.10 -2.18 1.11
CA GLY A 51 11.02 -1.96 2.53
C GLY A 51 9.81 -2.57 3.21
N TRP A 52 9.97 -2.84 4.50
CA TRP A 52 8.94 -3.40 5.37
C TRP A 52 8.64 -2.45 6.51
N SER A 53 7.39 -2.41 6.98
CA SER A 53 7.02 -1.68 8.20
C SER A 53 7.34 -0.17 8.19
N TYR A 54 7.21 0.51 7.05
CA TYR A 54 7.48 1.94 6.97
C TYR A 54 6.36 2.74 7.62
N ARG A 55 6.75 3.80 8.36
CA ARG A 55 5.80 4.83 8.77
C ARG A 55 5.64 5.83 7.64
N LEU A 56 4.41 6.05 7.22
CA LEU A 56 4.10 7.05 6.21
C LEU A 56 4.11 8.43 6.84
N HIS A 57 4.88 9.34 6.24
CA HIS A 57 5.00 10.73 6.67
C HIS A 57 4.57 11.64 5.51
N PRO A 58 3.26 11.69 5.19
CA PRO A 58 2.79 12.57 4.15
C PRO A 58 3.01 14.04 4.53
N PRO A 59 3.16 14.94 3.54
CA PRO A 59 3.14 16.37 3.80
C PRO A 59 1.82 16.76 4.47
N SER A 60 1.86 17.83 5.26
CA SER A 60 0.65 18.38 5.90
C SER A 60 -0.27 18.95 4.83
N THR A 61 -1.22 18.14 4.36
CA THR A 61 -2.26 18.55 3.43
C THR A 61 -3.57 18.79 4.19
N VAL A 62 -4.25 19.89 3.86
CA VAL A 62 -5.60 20.15 4.38
C VAL A 62 -6.56 19.28 3.57
N SER A 63 -6.87 18.09 4.08
CA SER A 63 -7.90 17.25 3.49
C SER A 63 -9.28 17.80 3.84
N THR A 64 -10.13 18.01 2.84
CA THR A 64 -11.55 18.36 3.03
C THR A 64 -12.40 17.14 3.39
N ILE A 65 -11.80 15.95 3.42
CA ILE A 65 -12.50 14.69 3.67
C ILE A 65 -12.64 14.48 5.18
N ALA A 66 -13.81 13.98 5.59
CA ALA A 66 -14.03 13.56 6.97
C ALA A 66 -12.95 12.54 7.40
N ASN A 67 -12.43 12.70 8.62
CA ASN A 67 -11.41 11.83 9.18
C ASN A 67 -11.89 10.37 9.20
N LYS A 68 -11.21 9.49 8.47
CA LYS A 68 -11.52 8.04 8.35
C LYS A 68 -10.50 7.15 9.07
N GLY A 69 -9.68 7.72 9.94
CA GLY A 69 -8.62 7.03 10.67
C GLY A 69 -7.22 7.32 10.09
N SER A 70 -6.19 7.10 10.91
CA SER A 70 -4.81 7.49 10.59
C SER A 70 -4.29 6.82 9.32
N ALA A 71 -4.42 5.50 9.19
CA ALA A 71 -3.96 4.76 8.01
C ALA A 71 -4.63 5.28 6.72
N PHE A 72 -5.96 5.45 6.72
CA PHE A 72 -6.70 5.95 5.56
C PHE A 72 -6.24 7.36 5.16
N ASN A 73 -6.18 8.28 6.13
CA ASN A 73 -5.79 9.65 5.88
C ASN A 73 -4.33 9.74 5.41
N SER A 74 -3.44 8.91 5.97
CA SER A 74 -2.05 8.82 5.55
C SER A 74 -1.93 8.30 4.12
N CYS A 75 -2.67 7.26 3.73
CA CYS A 75 -2.67 6.75 2.36
C CYS A 75 -3.15 7.80 1.35
N LEU A 76 -4.25 8.51 1.68
CA LEU A 76 -4.79 9.58 0.85
C LEU A 76 -3.80 10.74 0.68
N ALA A 77 -3.17 11.17 1.77
CA ALA A 77 -2.23 12.29 1.70
C ALA A 77 -0.93 11.90 0.98
N MET A 78 -0.47 10.65 1.15
CA MET A 78 0.70 10.12 0.43
C MET A 78 0.46 9.97 -1.06
N SER A 79 -0.74 9.56 -1.49
CA SER A 79 -1.03 9.36 -2.92
C SER A 79 -1.06 10.66 -3.73
N ALA A 80 -1.08 11.82 -3.09
CA ALA A 80 -0.98 13.11 -3.76
C ALA A 80 0.48 13.54 -4.06
N MET A 81 1.48 12.76 -3.64
CA MET A 81 2.89 13.10 -3.86
C MET A 81 3.34 12.66 -5.26
N GLU A 82 4.05 13.54 -5.98
CA GLU A 82 4.48 13.34 -7.38
C GLU A 82 5.24 12.03 -7.66
N LYS A 83 5.98 11.50 -6.67
CA LYS A 83 6.79 10.28 -6.82
C LYS A 83 6.08 9.01 -6.35
N ILE A 84 4.79 9.07 -6.06
CA ILE A 84 4.01 7.94 -5.59
C ILE A 84 3.04 7.55 -6.69
N ASP A 85 3.30 6.41 -7.33
CA ASP A 85 2.44 5.91 -8.41
C ASP A 85 1.06 5.50 -7.90
N ALA A 86 1.01 4.87 -6.72
CA ALA A 86 -0.22 4.48 -6.06
C ALA A 86 0.01 4.15 -4.58
N VAL A 87 -1.06 4.24 -3.78
CA VAL A 87 -1.09 3.66 -2.42
C VAL A 87 -2.28 2.73 -2.32
N PHE A 88 -2.11 1.60 -1.64
CA PHE A 88 -3.17 0.65 -1.36
C PHE A 88 -3.34 0.47 0.16
N LEU A 89 -4.59 0.44 0.62
CA LEU A 89 -4.93 0.07 1.98
C LEU A 89 -5.79 -1.18 1.94
N VAL A 90 -5.24 -2.28 2.45
CA VAL A 90 -5.97 -3.53 2.64
C VAL A 90 -6.61 -3.50 4.01
N THR A 91 -7.93 -3.59 4.06
CA THR A 91 -8.69 -3.83 5.29
C THR A 91 -9.29 -5.22 5.25
N ARG A 92 -9.99 -5.63 6.32
CA ARG A 92 -10.65 -6.94 6.39
C ARG A 92 -11.63 -7.17 5.22
N ASP A 93 -12.39 -6.13 4.86
CA ASP A 93 -13.55 -6.26 3.95
C ASP A 93 -13.41 -5.43 2.67
N THR A 94 -12.34 -4.64 2.54
CA THR A 94 -12.17 -3.72 1.40
C THR A 94 -10.72 -3.49 1.09
N LEU A 95 -10.40 -3.49 -0.20
CA LEU A 95 -9.16 -2.95 -0.74
C LEU A 95 -9.43 -1.52 -1.21
N TYR A 96 -8.74 -0.53 -0.66
CA TYR A 96 -8.79 0.83 -1.18
C TYR A 96 -7.57 1.09 -2.05
N ARG A 97 -7.79 1.72 -3.21
CA ARG A 97 -6.74 2.30 -4.05
C ARG A 97 -6.79 3.81 -3.94
N PHE A 98 -5.63 4.44 -3.75
CA PHE A 98 -5.46 5.88 -3.69
C PHE A 98 -4.52 6.33 -4.81
N LEU A 99 -4.93 7.34 -5.58
CA LEU A 99 -4.20 7.91 -6.73
C LEU A 99 -4.45 9.41 -6.75
N ASP A 100 -3.41 10.22 -6.90
CA ASP A 100 -3.48 11.68 -7.05
C ASP A 100 -4.34 12.39 -5.99
N GLY A 101 -4.29 11.92 -4.74
CA GLY A 101 -5.09 12.45 -3.64
C GLY A 101 -6.58 12.08 -3.68
N GLU A 102 -6.98 11.18 -4.56
CA GLU A 102 -8.31 10.56 -4.62
C GLU A 102 -8.27 9.09 -4.15
N HIS A 103 -9.45 8.50 -3.94
CA HIS A 103 -9.55 7.10 -3.54
C HIS A 103 -10.77 6.39 -4.16
N ALA A 104 -10.63 5.08 -4.37
CA ALA A 104 -11.72 4.19 -4.76
C ALA A 104 -11.64 2.89 -3.97
N ALA A 105 -12.80 2.36 -3.58
CA ALA A 105 -12.89 1.00 -3.05
C ALA A 105 -12.88 0.01 -4.21
N LEU A 106 -11.90 -0.89 -4.22
CA LEU A 106 -11.83 -2.03 -5.11
C LEU A 106 -12.59 -3.18 -4.46
N HIS A 107 -13.75 -3.50 -5.02
CA HIS A 107 -14.48 -4.70 -4.64
C HIS A 107 -13.89 -5.84 -5.45
N GLY A 108 -13.47 -6.93 -4.78
CA GLY A 108 -12.96 -8.12 -5.46
C GLY A 108 -13.94 -8.57 -6.54
N ARG A 109 -13.43 -9.12 -7.65
CA ARG A 109 -14.27 -9.59 -8.77
C ARG A 109 -15.44 -10.43 -8.23
N GLY A 110 -16.62 -9.84 -8.31
CA GLY A 110 -17.86 -10.30 -7.70
C GLY A 110 -19.04 -9.44 -8.16
N GLU A 111 -18.83 -8.14 -8.41
CA GLU A 111 -19.86 -7.27 -8.98
C GLU A 111 -19.26 -6.27 -9.99
N LEU A 112 -19.02 -6.77 -11.20
CA LEU A 112 -19.15 -5.95 -12.42
C LEU A 112 -20.59 -6.15 -12.91
N GLU A 113 -21.59 -5.71 -12.16
CA GLU A 113 -22.94 -5.55 -12.70
C GLU A 113 -23.46 -4.14 -12.50
N ALA A 114 -23.67 -3.51 -13.67
CA ALA A 114 -24.67 -2.50 -13.97
C ALA A 114 -24.68 -1.23 -13.12
N LYS A 115 -23.90 -0.24 -13.56
CA LYS A 115 -24.44 1.12 -13.72
C LYS A 115 -24.04 1.68 -15.08
N ASN A 116 -24.91 1.49 -16.05
CA ASN A 116 -25.06 2.43 -17.16
C ASN A 116 -26.52 2.93 -17.10
N PRO A 117 -26.78 4.24 -17.23
CA PRO A 117 -28.11 4.82 -17.14
C PRO A 117 -29.04 4.36 -18.28
#